data_AF-A0A7V9DUT5-F1
#
_entry.id   AF-A0A7V9DUT5-F1
#
_cell.length_a   1.000
_cell.length_b   1.000
_cell.length_c   1.000
_cell.angle_alpha   90.00
_cell.angle_beta   90.00
_cell.angle_gamma   90.00
#
_symmetry.space_group_name_H-M   'P 1'
#
loop_
_entity.id
_entity.type
_entity.pdbx_description
1 polymer ?
#
loop_
_entity_poly.entity_id
_entity_poly.type
_entity_poly.pdbx_seq_one_letter_code
_entity_poly.pdbx_strand_id
1 'polypeptide(L)'
;MSEGRAIPEATVARLAVYLRVLGSLADGGLSTISSEALANAAGVNSAKLRKDLSYLGSFGTRGVGYVVEVLRERISTCLGVTEHRSVVLVGIGNLGHALAGYGGFGSRGFRIAGLFDADERRIGENISGLCVRSMDELDAVIARESVSIGVIATPADAAQEVCDRLVAAGVTSILNFAPAVLVVTDIVDVRKVDLAVELQILSFHEQRKAAGLKAVL
;
A
#
# COMPACT_ATOMS: atom_id res chain seq x y z
N MET A 1 27.15 -15.28 2.55
CA MET A 1 25.73 -15.23 2.14
C MET A 1 24.90 -15.71 3.31
N SER A 2 24.30 -14.80 4.07
CA SER A 2 23.49 -15.13 5.26
C SER A 2 22.12 -15.64 4.78
N GLU A 3 21.76 -16.86 5.14
CA GLU A 3 20.43 -17.45 4.92
C GLU A 3 19.34 -16.47 5.39
N GLY A 4 18.63 -15.88 4.42
CA GLY A 4 17.65 -14.84 4.66
C GLY A 4 16.40 -15.43 5.29
N ARG A 5 16.20 -15.20 6.58
CA ARG A 5 14.93 -15.52 7.25
C ARG A 5 13.81 -14.76 6.54
N ALA A 6 12.85 -15.49 5.95
CA ALA A 6 11.68 -14.89 5.31
C ALA A 6 10.97 -13.93 6.28
N ILE A 7 10.72 -12.71 5.83
CA ILE A 7 10.09 -11.67 6.65
C ILE A 7 8.58 -11.96 6.72
N PRO A 8 7.98 -12.09 7.91
CA PRO A 8 6.54 -12.33 8.03
C PRO A 8 5.72 -11.22 7.38
N GLU A 9 4.59 -11.54 6.74
CA GLU A 9 3.74 -10.56 6.06
C GLU A 9 3.27 -9.44 7.02
N ALA A 10 2.92 -9.80 8.25
CA ALA A 10 2.56 -8.82 9.28
C ALA A 10 3.71 -7.83 9.59
N THR A 11 4.97 -8.28 9.47
CA THR A 11 6.16 -7.42 9.60
C THR A 11 6.31 -6.54 8.36
N VAL A 12 6.12 -7.05 7.14
CA VAL A 12 6.12 -6.25 5.90
C VAL A 12 5.11 -5.10 5.97
N ALA A 13 3.88 -5.37 6.42
CA ALA A 13 2.86 -4.34 6.60
C ALA A 13 3.29 -3.24 7.60
N ARG A 14 3.98 -3.61 8.69
CA ARG A 14 4.50 -2.65 9.67
C ARG A 14 5.72 -1.89 9.17
N LEU A 15 6.60 -2.51 8.40
CA LEU A 15 7.72 -1.84 7.74
C LEU A 15 7.23 -0.71 6.83
N ALA A 16 6.13 -0.90 6.09
CA ALA A 16 5.52 0.16 5.30
C ALA A 16 5.02 1.34 6.15
N VAL A 17 4.49 1.07 7.35
CA VAL A 17 4.09 2.10 8.31
C VAL A 17 5.33 2.83 8.86
N TYR A 18 6.40 2.11 9.19
CA TYR A 18 7.65 2.73 9.66
C TYR A 18 8.26 3.63 8.58
N LEU A 19 8.26 3.20 7.32
CA LEU A 19 8.75 3.99 6.21
C LEU A 19 7.96 5.30 6.05
N ARG A 20 6.63 5.25 6.21
CA ARG A 20 5.79 6.47 6.24
C ARG A 20 6.24 7.43 7.32
N VAL A 21 6.39 6.95 8.55
CA VAL A 21 6.77 7.78 9.70
C VAL A 21 8.16 8.39 9.48
N LEU A 22 9.12 7.58 9.03
CA LEU A 22 10.48 8.04 8.74
C LEU A 22 10.51 9.10 7.63
N GLY A 23 9.67 8.97 6.60
CA GLY A 23 9.51 10.00 5.57
C GLY A 23 9.05 11.33 6.16
N SER A 24 7.99 11.32 6.99
CA SER A 24 7.51 12.55 7.65
C SER A 24 8.54 13.17 8.61
N LEU A 25 9.36 12.36 9.28
CA LEU A 25 10.42 12.84 10.16
C LEU A 25 11.59 13.44 9.37
N ALA A 26 11.95 12.83 8.24
CA ALA A 26 12.95 13.34 7.31
C ALA A 26 12.54 14.70 6.73
N ASP A 27 11.29 14.82 6.27
CA ASP A 27 10.73 16.08 5.76
C ASP A 27 10.73 17.18 6.85
N GLY A 28 10.63 16.79 8.11
CA GLY A 28 10.75 17.67 9.28
C GLY A 28 12.18 17.96 9.74
N GLY A 29 13.21 17.45 9.04
CA GLY A 29 14.62 17.70 9.34
C GLY A 29 15.20 16.88 10.50
N LEU A 30 14.51 15.84 10.98
CA LEU A 30 14.99 15.03 12.09
C LEU A 30 16.04 14.03 11.60
N SER A 31 17.26 14.09 12.17
CA SER A 31 18.36 13.22 11.75
C SER A 31 18.40 11.87 12.48
N THR A 32 17.91 11.81 13.73
CA THR A 32 17.94 10.59 14.55
C THR A 32 16.64 10.41 15.34
N ILE A 33 16.25 9.16 15.60
CA ILE A 33 15.05 8.82 16.39
C ILE A 33 15.26 7.59 17.28
N SER A 34 14.75 7.62 18.51
CA SER A 34 14.80 6.46 19.41
C SER A 34 13.82 5.36 18.98
N SER A 35 14.08 4.12 19.42
CA SER A 35 13.14 3.01 19.16
C SER A 35 11.77 3.22 19.78
N GLU A 36 11.71 3.89 20.92
CA GLU A 36 10.46 4.19 21.61
C GLU A 36 9.67 5.25 20.86
N ALA A 37 10.32 6.35 20.46
CA ALA A 37 9.67 7.42 19.70
C ALA A 37 9.15 6.91 18.34
N LEU A 38 9.96 6.13 17.61
CA LEU A 38 9.53 5.56 16.33
C LEU A 38 8.38 4.56 16.52
N ALA A 39 8.42 3.73 17.56
CA ALA A 39 7.37 2.77 17.85
C ALA A 39 6.04 3.46 18.19
N ASN A 40 6.10 4.51 19.03
CA ASN A 40 4.93 5.32 19.38
C ASN A 40 4.33 6.01 18.15
N ALA A 41 5.16 6.64 17.32
CA ALA A 41 4.70 7.30 16.09
C ALA A 41 4.10 6.31 15.07
N ALA A 42 4.56 5.05 15.08
CA ALA A 42 4.02 3.98 14.24
C ALA A 42 2.86 3.20 14.87
N GLY A 43 2.47 3.51 16.11
CA GLY A 43 1.39 2.82 16.83
C GLY A 43 1.70 1.37 17.21
N VAL A 44 2.97 1.05 17.49
CA VAL A 44 3.43 -0.29 17.88
C VAL A 44 4.22 -0.24 19.18
N ASN A 45 4.44 -1.39 19.83
CA ASN A 45 5.34 -1.44 20.97
C ASN A 45 6.82 -1.48 20.52
N SER A 46 7.72 -0.94 21.35
CA SER A 46 9.15 -0.81 21.03
C SER A 46 9.90 -2.15 20.92
N ALA A 47 9.45 -3.21 21.61
CA ALA A 47 10.03 -4.55 21.48
C ALA A 47 9.66 -5.19 20.12
N LYS A 48 8.43 -4.97 19.65
CA LYS A 48 7.92 -5.42 18.36
C LYS A 48 8.64 -4.70 17.23
N LEU A 49 8.80 -3.39 17.34
CA LEU A 49 9.61 -2.62 16.39
C LEU A 49 11.05 -3.15 16.30
N ARG A 50 11.73 -3.35 17.44
CA ARG A 50 13.11 -3.90 17.44
C ARG A 50 13.17 -5.30 16.81
N LYS A 51 12.17 -6.15 17.09
CA LYS A 51 12.06 -7.48 16.46
C LYS A 51 11.86 -7.37 14.95
N ASP A 52 11.02 -6.45 14.49
CA ASP A 52 10.80 -6.24 13.05
C ASP A 52 12.05 -5.73 12.34
N LEU A 53 12.74 -4.75 12.94
CA LEU A 53 13.99 -4.21 12.37
C LEU A 53 15.13 -5.23 12.37
N SER A 54 15.14 -6.20 13.29
CA SER A 54 16.15 -7.27 13.33
C SER A 54 16.19 -8.14 12.08
N TYR A 55 15.08 -8.24 11.33
CA TYR A 55 15.04 -8.94 10.04
C TYR A 55 15.86 -8.22 8.95
N LEU A 56 16.11 -6.92 9.11
CA LEU A 56 16.84 -6.12 8.13
C LEU A 56 18.37 -6.15 8.40
N GLY A 57 18.79 -6.71 9.55
CA GLY A 57 20.12 -6.58 10.13
C GLY A 57 20.12 -5.98 11.55
N SER A 58 21.30 -5.71 12.10
CA SER A 58 21.44 -5.01 13.39
C SER A 58 21.44 -3.50 13.17
N PHE A 59 20.53 -2.78 13.82
CA PHE A 59 20.43 -1.32 13.70
C PHE A 59 20.28 -0.64 15.05
N GLY A 60 20.71 0.61 15.03
CA GLY A 60 20.62 1.52 16.15
C GLY A 60 21.83 1.42 17.06
N THR A 61 22.33 2.57 17.47
CA THR A 61 23.36 2.64 18.51
C THR A 61 22.66 2.71 19.85
N ARG A 62 23.04 1.83 20.78
CA ARG A 62 22.47 1.81 22.14
C ARG A 62 22.63 3.21 22.76
N GLY A 63 21.52 3.84 23.14
CA GLY A 63 21.50 5.20 23.70
C GLY A 63 21.37 6.33 22.67
N VAL A 64 21.46 6.07 21.36
CA VAL A 64 21.33 7.09 20.30
C VAL A 64 20.07 6.86 19.46
N GLY A 65 19.69 5.61 19.22
CA GLY A 65 18.59 5.27 18.33
C GLY A 65 19.05 5.09 16.89
N TYR A 66 18.17 5.40 15.93
CA TYR A 66 18.36 5.17 14.50
C TYR A 66 18.64 6.47 13.77
N VAL A 67 19.56 6.44 12.82
CA VAL A 67 19.69 7.52 11.83
C VAL A 67 18.52 7.40 10.85
N VAL A 68 17.72 8.46 10.74
CA VAL A 68 16.43 8.44 10.03
C VAL A 68 16.62 8.05 8.56
N GLU A 69 17.53 8.72 7.84
CA GLU A 69 17.77 8.45 6.42
C GLU A 69 18.30 7.04 6.16
N VAL A 70 19.25 6.56 6.98
CA VAL A 70 19.82 5.21 6.83
C VAL A 70 18.75 4.14 7.05
N LEU A 71 17.90 4.31 8.07
CA LEU A 71 16.83 3.37 8.34
C LEU A 71 15.74 3.42 7.26
N ARG A 72 15.42 4.63 6.77
CA ARG A 72 14.48 4.85 5.67
C ARG A 72 14.95 4.12 4.41
N GLU A 73 16.19 4.34 3.97
CA GLU A 73 16.78 3.69 2.80
C GLU A 73 16.73 2.17 2.93
N ARG A 74 17.11 1.63 4.10
CA ARG A 74 17.11 0.18 4.33
C ARG A 74 15.72 -0.43 4.24
N ILE A 75 14.72 0.22 4.83
CA ILE A 75 13.34 -0.24 4.75
C ILE A 75 12.82 -0.10 3.32
N SER A 76 13.15 0.98 2.61
CA SER A 76 12.79 1.16 1.20
C SER A 76 13.34 0.04 0.32
N THR A 77 14.62 -0.31 0.48
CA THR A 77 15.25 -1.42 -0.24
C THR A 77 14.60 -2.76 0.09
N CYS A 78 14.29 -3.00 1.36
CA CYS A 78 13.59 -4.22 1.77
C CYS A 78 12.19 -4.34 1.15
N LEU A 79 11.45 -3.23 1.07
CA LEU A 79 10.11 -3.19 0.48
C LEU A 79 10.13 -3.11 -1.05
N GLY A 80 11.32 -2.99 -1.67
CA GLY A 80 11.45 -2.84 -3.11
C GLY A 80 10.78 -1.59 -3.67
N VAL A 81 10.80 -0.50 -2.90
CA VAL A 81 10.24 0.83 -3.28
C VAL A 81 11.34 1.86 -3.62
N THR A 82 12.56 1.38 -3.86
CA THR A 82 13.69 2.19 -4.36
C THR A 82 13.53 2.58 -5.83
N GLU A 83 12.70 1.84 -6.57
CA GLU A 83 12.35 2.11 -7.96
C GLU A 83 10.90 2.61 -8.03
N HIS A 84 10.63 3.57 -8.92
CA HIS A 84 9.26 4.00 -9.19
C HIS A 84 8.49 2.84 -9.82
N ARG A 85 7.54 2.25 -9.10
CA ARG A 85 6.67 1.21 -9.66
C ARG A 85 5.53 1.85 -10.44
N SER A 86 5.39 1.44 -11.69
CA SER A 86 4.28 1.81 -12.56
C SER A 86 3.00 1.10 -12.13
N VAL A 87 1.94 1.88 -11.92
CA VAL A 87 0.63 1.43 -11.46
C VAL A 87 -0.44 1.84 -12.47
N VAL A 88 -1.42 0.98 -12.73
CA VAL A 88 -2.65 1.36 -13.44
C VAL A 88 -3.84 1.29 -12.50
N LEU A 89 -4.80 2.19 -12.69
CA LEU A 89 -6.05 2.22 -11.95
C LEU A 89 -7.21 1.96 -12.91
N VAL A 90 -8.01 0.93 -12.60
CA VAL A 90 -9.17 0.53 -13.38
C VAL A 90 -10.45 0.77 -12.56
N GLY A 91 -11.41 1.46 -13.17
CA GLY A 91 -12.65 1.92 -12.54
C GLY A 91 -12.48 3.31 -11.93
N ILE A 92 -12.88 4.33 -12.67
CA ILE A 92 -12.84 5.76 -12.33
C ILE A 92 -14.24 6.23 -11.92
N GLY A 93 -14.89 5.45 -11.04
CA GLY A 93 -16.03 5.89 -10.26
C GLY A 93 -15.62 6.83 -9.12
N ASN A 94 -16.48 7.00 -8.11
CA ASN A 94 -16.19 7.90 -6.98
C ASN A 94 -14.87 7.56 -6.25
N LEU A 95 -14.65 6.27 -5.96
CA LEU A 95 -13.44 5.82 -5.28
C LEU A 95 -12.21 5.92 -6.19
N GLY A 96 -12.31 5.46 -7.44
CA GLY A 96 -11.23 5.55 -8.41
C GLY A 96 -10.78 6.99 -8.65
N HIS A 97 -11.72 7.93 -8.78
CA HIS A 97 -11.41 9.35 -8.91
C HIS A 97 -10.67 9.89 -7.67
N ALA A 98 -11.07 9.51 -6.46
CA ALA A 98 -10.38 9.89 -5.24
C ALA A 98 -8.95 9.31 -5.17
N LEU A 99 -8.77 8.06 -5.59
CA LEU A 99 -7.46 7.39 -5.64
C LEU A 99 -6.54 8.02 -6.71
N ALA A 100 -7.07 8.36 -7.88
CA ALA A 100 -6.32 9.00 -8.96
C ALA A 100 -5.76 10.37 -8.55
N GLY A 101 -6.54 11.14 -7.77
CA GLY A 101 -6.10 12.43 -7.22
C GLY A 101 -5.20 12.33 -5.99
N TYR A 102 -4.97 11.13 -5.44
CA TYR A 102 -4.25 10.97 -4.19
C TYR A 102 -2.73 11.05 -4.39
N GLY A 103 -2.13 12.19 -4.03
CA GLY A 103 -0.68 12.42 -4.12
C GLY A 103 0.18 11.49 -3.23
N GLY A 104 -0.42 10.73 -2.32
CA GLY A 104 0.30 9.81 -1.44
C GLY A 104 0.86 8.56 -2.13
N PHE A 105 0.48 8.27 -3.38
CA PHE A 105 1.14 7.23 -4.18
C PHE A 105 2.52 7.66 -4.66
N GLY A 106 2.63 8.85 -5.25
CA GLY A 106 3.88 9.41 -5.78
C GLY A 106 4.96 9.54 -4.71
N SER A 107 4.60 10.04 -3.52
CA SER A 107 5.52 10.18 -2.38
C SER A 107 6.01 8.85 -1.81
N ARG A 108 5.40 7.73 -2.21
CA ARG A 108 5.75 6.37 -1.78
C ARG A 108 6.41 5.53 -2.87
N GLY A 109 6.82 6.16 -3.98
CA GLY A 109 7.48 5.47 -5.09
C GLY A 109 6.52 4.80 -6.07
N PHE A 110 5.23 5.14 -6.05
CA PHE A 110 4.24 4.61 -7.01
C PHE A 110 3.84 5.68 -8.00
N ARG A 111 4.05 5.43 -9.29
CA ARG A 111 3.64 6.32 -10.38
C ARG A 111 2.41 5.75 -11.05
N ILE A 112 1.31 6.50 -11.04
CA ILE A 112 0.12 6.14 -11.83
C ILE A 112 0.46 6.39 -13.31
N ALA A 113 0.54 5.30 -14.08
CA ALA A 113 0.90 5.30 -15.49
C ALA A 113 -0.34 5.36 -16.41
N GLY A 114 -1.52 5.02 -15.89
CA GLY A 114 -2.78 5.09 -16.63
C GLY A 114 -4.01 4.96 -15.74
N LEU A 115 -5.08 5.63 -16.17
CA LEU A 115 -6.42 5.57 -15.63
C LEU A 115 -7.33 4.95 -16.69
N PHE A 116 -8.16 3.97 -16.32
CA PHE A 116 -8.98 3.23 -17.25
C PHE A 116 -10.41 3.07 -16.75
N ASP A 117 -11.36 3.24 -17.67
CA ASP A 117 -12.78 2.97 -17.41
C ASP A 117 -13.44 2.42 -18.68
N ALA A 118 -14.55 1.70 -18.51
CA ALA A 118 -15.38 1.21 -19.60
C ALA A 118 -16.53 2.18 -19.94
N ASP A 119 -16.89 3.09 -19.02
CA ASP A 119 -17.91 4.12 -19.26
C ASP A 119 -17.37 5.20 -20.21
N GLU A 120 -17.92 5.27 -21.42
CA GLU A 120 -17.56 6.27 -22.43
C GLU A 120 -17.66 7.71 -21.92
N ARG A 121 -18.49 7.98 -20.91
CA ARG A 121 -18.64 9.30 -20.30
C ARG A 121 -17.45 9.70 -19.43
N ARG A 122 -16.65 8.72 -18.98
CA ARG A 122 -15.42 8.92 -18.19
C ARG A 122 -14.20 9.04 -19.08
N ILE A 123 -14.18 8.36 -20.22
CA ILE A 123 -13.07 8.41 -21.16
C ILE A 123 -12.84 9.86 -21.62
N GLY A 124 -11.59 10.32 -21.57
CA GLY A 124 -11.22 11.71 -21.86
C GLY A 124 -11.19 12.63 -20.65
N GLU A 125 -11.74 12.22 -19.50
CA GLU A 125 -11.67 13.00 -18.25
C GLU A 125 -10.21 13.17 -17.82
N ASN A 126 -9.83 14.38 -17.40
CA ASN A 126 -8.47 14.66 -16.93
C ASN A 126 -8.45 14.78 -15.41
N ILE A 127 -7.69 13.90 -14.76
CA ILE A 127 -7.55 13.84 -13.31
C ILE A 127 -6.06 13.99 -12.98
N SER A 128 -5.70 15.09 -12.33
CA SER A 128 -4.32 15.40 -11.93
C SER A 128 -3.29 15.28 -13.06
N GLY A 129 -3.67 15.64 -14.29
CA GLY A 129 -2.80 15.60 -15.46
C GLY A 129 -2.79 14.27 -16.21
N LEU A 130 -3.56 13.27 -15.76
CA LEU A 130 -3.73 11.98 -16.44
C LEU A 130 -5.12 11.91 -17.07
N CYS A 131 -5.17 11.51 -18.34
CA CYS A 131 -6.41 11.28 -19.06
C CYS A 131 -6.93 9.87 -18.79
N VAL A 132 -8.23 9.73 -18.53
CA VAL A 132 -8.92 8.44 -18.46
C VAL A 132 -9.03 7.85 -19.87
N ARG A 133 -8.56 6.61 -20.03
CA ARG A 133 -8.47 5.88 -21.28
C ARG A 133 -9.50 4.76 -21.37
N SER A 134 -9.76 4.31 -22.59
CA SER A 134 -10.56 3.10 -22.83
C SER A 134 -9.84 1.87 -22.30
N MET A 135 -10.61 0.89 -21.80
CA MET A 135 -10.09 -0.44 -21.47
C MET A 135 -9.35 -1.09 -22.63
N ASP A 136 -9.68 -0.77 -23.89
CA ASP A 136 -8.99 -1.30 -25.07
C ASP A 136 -7.50 -0.95 -25.14
N GLU A 137 -7.10 0.15 -24.52
CA GLU A 137 -5.71 0.60 -24.48
C GLU A 137 -4.90 -0.03 -23.35
N LEU A 138 -5.55 -0.77 -22.43
CA LEU A 138 -4.95 -1.24 -21.18
C LEU A 138 -3.66 -2.05 -21.42
N ASP A 139 -3.76 -3.07 -22.25
CA ASP A 139 -2.68 -4.03 -22.55
C ASP A 139 -1.44 -3.31 -23.12
N ALA A 140 -1.67 -2.38 -24.06
CA ALA A 140 -0.62 -1.60 -24.69
C ALA A 140 0.09 -0.68 -23.68
N VAL A 141 -0.65 -0.10 -22.74
CA VAL A 141 -0.09 0.74 -21.68
C VAL A 141 0.69 -0.09 -20.67
N ILE A 142 0.17 -1.26 -20.28
CA ILE A 142 0.86 -2.17 -19.35
C ILE A 142 2.23 -2.57 -19.90
N ALA A 143 2.29 -2.97 -21.17
CA ALA A 143 3.53 -3.33 -21.83
C ALA A 143 4.49 -2.12 -21.94
N ARG A 144 4.00 -0.98 -22.43
CA ARG A 144 4.85 0.21 -22.66
C ARG A 144 5.42 0.79 -21.35
N GLU A 145 4.62 0.82 -20.29
CA GLU A 145 4.99 1.45 -19.02
C GLU A 145 5.59 0.46 -18.01
N SER A 146 5.75 -0.82 -18.40
CA SER A 146 6.21 -1.90 -17.53
C SER A 146 5.43 -1.95 -16.21
N VAL A 147 4.10 -1.96 -16.32
CA VAL A 147 3.20 -1.93 -15.16
C VAL A 147 3.31 -3.24 -14.41
N SER A 148 3.61 -3.16 -13.11
CA SER A 148 3.70 -4.32 -12.22
C SER A 148 2.53 -4.41 -11.24
N ILE A 149 1.77 -3.33 -11.04
CA ILE A 149 0.67 -3.26 -10.08
C ILE A 149 -0.59 -2.74 -10.75
N GLY A 150 -1.69 -3.48 -10.60
CA GLY A 150 -3.04 -3.06 -10.98
C GLY A 150 -3.88 -2.71 -9.76
N VAL A 151 -4.59 -1.59 -9.80
CA VAL A 151 -5.58 -1.22 -8.79
C VAL A 151 -6.97 -1.37 -9.38
N ILE A 152 -7.83 -2.16 -8.73
CA ILE A 152 -9.20 -2.42 -9.17
C ILE A 152 -10.16 -1.69 -8.23
N ALA A 153 -10.88 -0.70 -8.75
CA ALA A 153 -11.88 0.10 -8.05
C ALA A 153 -13.23 0.09 -8.78
N THR A 154 -13.54 -1.04 -9.42
CA THR A 154 -14.79 -1.29 -10.16
C THR A 154 -15.91 -1.82 -9.25
N PRO A 155 -17.15 -1.89 -9.74
CA PRO A 155 -18.18 -2.74 -9.17
C PRO A 155 -17.75 -4.23 -9.12
N ALA A 156 -18.45 -5.04 -8.31
CA ALA A 156 -18.07 -6.42 -8.03
C ALA A 156 -18.19 -7.37 -9.23
N ASP A 157 -19.20 -7.16 -10.08
CA ASP A 157 -19.50 -7.96 -11.27
C ASP A 157 -18.40 -7.83 -12.34
N ALA A 158 -17.80 -6.66 -12.49
CA ALA A 158 -16.71 -6.41 -13.43
C ALA A 158 -15.31 -6.76 -12.88
N ALA A 159 -15.17 -6.96 -11.57
CA ALA A 159 -13.85 -7.03 -10.92
C ALA A 159 -13.00 -8.23 -11.36
N GLN A 160 -13.62 -9.39 -11.58
CA GLN A 160 -12.91 -10.60 -12.02
C GLN A 160 -12.41 -10.46 -13.46
N GLU A 161 -13.23 -9.93 -14.36
CA GLU A 161 -12.83 -9.71 -15.76
C GLU A 161 -11.65 -8.75 -15.87
N VAL A 162 -11.67 -7.66 -15.10
CA VAL A 162 -10.55 -6.72 -15.02
C VAL A 162 -9.30 -7.40 -14.46
N CYS A 163 -9.45 -8.21 -13.40
CA CYS A 163 -8.36 -8.97 -12.81
C CYS A 163 -7.71 -9.90 -13.85
N ASP A 164 -8.51 -10.70 -14.54
CA ASP A 164 -8.03 -11.64 -15.55
C ASP A 164 -7.28 -10.92 -16.68
N ARG A 165 -7.79 -9.76 -17.12
CA ARG A 165 -7.15 -8.94 -18.15
C ARG A 165 -5.82 -8.36 -17.68
N LEU A 166 -5.74 -7.84 -16.44
CA LEU A 166 -4.50 -7.35 -15.87
C LEU A 166 -3.44 -8.46 -15.80
N VAL A 167 -3.83 -9.65 -15.33
CA VAL A 167 -2.94 -10.82 -15.24
C VAL A 167 -2.48 -11.27 -16.62
N ALA A 168 -3.39 -11.37 -17.60
CA ALA A 168 -3.05 -11.72 -18.97
C ALA A 168 -2.06 -10.74 -19.62
N ALA A 169 -2.17 -9.45 -19.27
CA ALA A 169 -1.25 -8.41 -19.72
C ALA A 169 0.11 -8.40 -18.97
N GLY A 170 0.30 -9.26 -17.97
CA GLY A 170 1.57 -9.45 -17.26
C GLY A 170 1.68 -8.75 -15.90
N VAL A 171 0.58 -8.22 -15.36
CA VAL A 171 0.56 -7.66 -13.99
C VAL A 171 0.63 -8.78 -12.97
N THR A 172 1.55 -8.67 -12.02
CA THR A 172 1.81 -9.71 -10.99
C THR A 172 1.34 -9.32 -9.59
N SER A 173 0.84 -8.10 -9.40
CA SER A 173 0.32 -7.64 -8.12
C SER A 173 -0.95 -6.82 -8.30
N ILE A 174 -1.98 -7.12 -7.50
CA ILE A 174 -3.29 -6.47 -7.58
C ILE A 174 -3.69 -5.92 -6.22
N LEU A 175 -4.07 -4.64 -6.19
CA LEU A 175 -4.73 -4.01 -5.06
C LEU A 175 -6.24 -3.93 -5.35
N ASN A 176 -7.03 -4.75 -4.69
CA ASN A 176 -8.45 -4.89 -4.95
C ASN A 176 -9.30 -4.10 -3.94
N PHE A 177 -9.99 -3.06 -4.40
CA PHE A 177 -11.01 -2.34 -3.66
C PHE A 177 -12.44 -2.77 -4.01
N ALA A 178 -12.62 -3.59 -5.05
CA ALA A 178 -13.93 -4.10 -5.39
C ALA A 178 -14.45 -5.01 -4.26
N PRO A 179 -15.77 -4.99 -3.96
CA PRO A 179 -16.37 -5.85 -2.95
C PRO A 179 -16.56 -7.28 -3.47
N ALA A 180 -15.51 -7.84 -4.07
CA ALA A 180 -15.45 -9.18 -4.65
C ALA A 180 -14.17 -9.90 -4.17
N VAL A 181 -14.23 -11.23 -4.07
CA VAL A 181 -13.05 -12.07 -3.90
C VAL A 181 -12.59 -12.48 -5.29
N LEU A 182 -11.35 -12.13 -5.64
CA LEU A 182 -10.78 -12.43 -6.94
C LEU A 182 -10.16 -13.83 -6.93
N VAL A 183 -10.38 -14.57 -8.01
CA VAL A 183 -9.71 -15.84 -8.28
C VAL A 183 -8.49 -15.53 -9.15
N VAL A 184 -7.30 -15.91 -8.68
CA VAL A 184 -6.03 -15.72 -9.39
C VAL A 184 -5.19 -16.99 -9.33
N THR A 185 -4.19 -17.07 -10.21
CA THR A 185 -3.17 -18.11 -10.16
C THR A 185 -2.15 -17.83 -9.05
N ASP A 186 -1.41 -18.85 -8.60
CA ASP A 186 -0.46 -18.76 -7.48
C ASP A 186 0.72 -17.79 -7.69
N ILE A 187 0.87 -17.24 -8.90
CA ILE A 187 1.94 -16.30 -9.26
C ILE A 187 1.54 -14.82 -9.10
N VAL A 188 0.29 -14.52 -8.73
CA VAL A 188 -0.24 -13.16 -8.60
C VAL A 188 -0.58 -12.86 -7.14
N ASP A 189 0.04 -11.81 -6.60
CA ASP A 189 -0.27 -11.33 -5.25
C ASP A 189 -1.52 -10.44 -5.27
N VAL A 190 -2.55 -10.80 -4.51
CA VAL A 190 -3.77 -10.00 -4.38
C VAL A 190 -3.91 -9.47 -2.96
N ARG A 191 -3.96 -8.13 -2.82
CA ARG A 191 -4.25 -7.46 -1.55
C ARG A 191 -5.63 -6.83 -1.61
N LYS A 192 -6.57 -7.35 -0.82
CA LYS A 192 -7.91 -6.77 -0.68
C LYS A 192 -7.90 -5.61 0.32
N VAL A 193 -8.59 -4.52 -0.02
CA VAL A 193 -8.89 -3.41 0.89
C VAL A 193 -10.41 -3.29 1.02
N ASP A 194 -10.92 -3.56 2.22
CA ASP A 194 -12.35 -3.51 2.52
C ASP A 194 -12.60 -2.55 3.68
N LEU A 195 -12.86 -1.29 3.34
CA LEU A 195 -13.07 -0.21 4.32
C LEU A 195 -14.28 -0.50 5.24
N ALA A 196 -15.29 -1.20 4.74
CA ALA A 196 -16.47 -1.54 5.52
C ALA A 196 -16.14 -2.58 6.60
N VAL A 197 -15.34 -3.60 6.25
CA VAL A 197 -14.84 -4.59 7.22
C VAL A 197 -13.99 -3.92 8.31
N GLU A 198 -13.13 -2.96 7.95
CA GLU A 198 -12.34 -2.22 8.94
C GLU A 198 -13.23 -1.44 9.93
N LEU A 199 -14.32 -0.82 9.45
CA LEU A 199 -15.30 -0.15 10.31
C LEU A 199 -16.06 -1.14 11.23
N GLN A 200 -16.36 -2.35 10.75
CA GLN A 200 -16.98 -3.39 11.59
C GLN A 200 -16.05 -3.83 12.73
N ILE A 201 -14.75 -3.97 12.46
CA ILE A 201 -13.74 -4.26 13.49
C ILE A 201 -13.70 -3.14 14.53
N LEU A 202 -13.74 -1.87 14.11
CA LEU A 202 -13.80 -0.74 15.03
C LEU A 202 -15.08 -0.74 15.86
N SER A 203 -16.24 -1.06 15.25
CA SER A 203 -17.52 -1.19 15.96
C SER A 203 -17.46 -2.23 17.07
N PHE A 204 -16.83 -3.38 16.83
CA PHE A 204 -16.59 -4.40 17.86
C PHE A 204 -15.77 -3.87 19.04
N HIS A 205 -14.70 -3.10 18.77
CA HIS A 205 -13.90 -2.50 19.83
C HIS A 205 -14.69 -1.46 20.63
N GLU A 206 -15.51 -0.63 19.98
CA GLU A 206 -16.37 0.34 20.66
C GLU A 206 -17.39 -0.33 21.57
N GLN A 207 -18.02 -1.43 21.12
CA GLN A 207 -18.92 -2.22 21.97
C GLN A 207 -18.20 -2.75 23.22
N ARG A 208 -16.96 -3.26 23.08
CA ARG A 208 -16.18 -3.75 24.22
C ARG A 208 -15.77 -2.67 25.20
N LYS A 209 -15.38 -1.48 24.71
CA LYS A 209 -15.08 -0.33 25.57
C LYS A 209 -16.33 0.08 26.36
N ALA A 210 -17.48 0.15 25.70
CA ALA A 210 -18.74 0.50 26.35
C ALA A 210 -19.18 -0.55 27.40
N ALA A 211 -18.99 -1.84 27.12
CA ALA A 211 -19.26 -2.92 28.07
C ALA A 211 -18.29 -2.90 29.27
N GLY A 212 -17.01 -2.63 29.02
CA GLY A 212 -16.01 -2.46 30.09
C GLY A 212 -16.30 -1.26 30.98
N LEU A 213 -16.76 -0.14 30.41
CA LEU A 213 -17.17 1.05 31.18
C LEU A 213 -18.36 0.77 32.09
N LYS A 214 -19.34 -0.03 31.63
CA LYS A 214 -20.52 -0.44 32.42
C LYS A 214 -20.20 -1.44 33.53
N ALA A 215 -19.09 -2.16 33.45
CA ALA A 215 -18.66 -3.10 34.50
C ALA A 215 -17.86 -2.42 35.62
N VAL A 216 -17.46 -1.16 35.43
CA VAL A 216 -16.68 -0.36 36.40
C VAL A 216 -17.57 0.64 37.16
N LEU A 217 -18.80 0.85 36.71
CA LEU A 217 -19.86 1.63 37.38
C LEU A 217 -20.80 0.70 38.13
#